data_AF-A0A8B0SKM0-F1
#
_entry.id   AF-A0A8B0SKM0-F1
#
_cell.length_a   1.000
_cell.length_b   1.000
_cell.length_c   1.000
_cell.angle_alpha   90.00
_cell.angle_beta   90.00
_cell.angle_gamma   90.00
#
_symmetry.space_group_name_H-M   'P 1'
#
loop_
_entity.id
_entity.type
_entity.pdbx_description
1 polymer ?
#
loop_
_entity_poly.entity_id
_entity_poly.type
_entity_poly.pdbx_seq_one_letter_code
_entity_poly.pdbx_strand_id
1 'polypeptide(L)'
;MKKELVHTAQERYSDAGDTALFCKPTQSMKAQWNVPDSRPLADFAPTIILKAKDFATEITIFNAREHKMKTEAAISSEHITNNQAVRKTLLERGIRPENLPPAEDVKKVERRLASEEKKVLRKPDVLDKE
;
A
#
# COMPACT_ATOMS: atom_id res chain seq x y z
N MET A 1 -7.38 13.57 21.47
CA MET A 1 -6.49 14.70 21.10
C MET A 1 -5.15 14.31 20.49
N LYS A 2 -4.06 13.97 21.21
CA LYS A 2 -2.74 13.72 20.56
C LYS A 2 -2.71 12.51 19.60
N LYS A 3 -3.45 11.43 19.90
CA LYS A 3 -3.55 10.25 19.00
C LYS A 3 -4.41 10.48 17.74
N GLU A 4 -5.47 11.28 17.83
CA GLU A 4 -6.31 11.62 16.66
C GLU A 4 -5.59 12.49 15.64
N LEU A 5 -4.81 13.47 16.11
CA LEU A 5 -4.02 14.36 15.25
C LEU A 5 -2.93 13.59 14.47
N VAL A 6 -2.31 12.58 15.08
CA VAL A 6 -1.32 11.72 14.41
C VAL A 6 -1.99 10.83 13.36
N HIS A 7 -3.20 10.31 13.64
CA HIS A 7 -3.95 9.50 12.69
C HIS A 7 -4.41 10.31 11.46
N THR A 8 -4.98 11.50 11.67
CA THR A 8 -5.46 12.38 10.59
C THR A 8 -4.34 12.96 9.74
N ALA A 9 -3.14 13.15 10.29
CA ALA A 9 -1.97 13.53 9.50
C ALA A 9 -1.49 12.37 8.61
N GLN A 10 -1.45 11.15 9.15
CA GLN A 10 -1.03 9.96 8.40
C GLN A 10 -2.00 9.61 7.25
N GLU A 11 -3.31 9.73 7.47
CA GLU A 11 -4.33 9.50 6.44
C GLU A 11 -4.25 10.54 5.31
N ARG A 12 -4.14 11.84 5.65
CA ARG A 12 -3.98 12.91 4.65
C ARG A 12 -2.72 12.71 3.81
N TYR A 13 -1.65 12.25 4.45
CA TYR A 13 -0.38 11.96 3.78
C TYR A 13 -0.51 10.79 2.79
N SER A 14 -1.20 9.71 3.19
CA SER A 14 -1.50 8.58 2.31
C SER A 14 -2.40 8.99 1.14
N ASP A 15 -3.44 9.81 1.38
CA ASP A 15 -4.38 10.24 0.34
C ASP A 15 -3.73 11.16 -0.70
N ALA A 16 -2.81 12.03 -0.27
CA ALA A 16 -2.02 12.85 -1.17
C ALA A 16 -1.07 12.01 -2.04
N GLY A 17 -0.41 11.02 -1.45
CA GLY A 17 0.42 10.05 -2.17
C GLY A 17 -0.38 9.24 -3.19
N ASP A 18 -1.56 8.74 -2.80
CA ASP A 18 -2.46 8.00 -3.69
C ASP A 18 -2.96 8.86 -4.84
N THR A 19 -3.34 10.11 -4.58
CA THR A 19 -3.74 11.05 -5.64
C THR A 19 -2.60 11.30 -6.62
N ALA A 20 -1.36 11.44 -6.14
CA ALA A 20 -0.19 11.63 -6.97
C ALA A 20 0.17 10.38 -7.79
N LEU A 21 0.04 9.18 -7.20
CA LEU A 21 0.39 7.92 -7.85
C LEU A 21 -0.68 7.43 -8.84
N PHE A 22 -1.96 7.60 -8.53
CA PHE A 22 -3.08 7.09 -9.33
C PHE A 22 -3.78 8.15 -10.18
N CYS A 23 -3.51 9.45 -9.97
CA CYS A 23 -4.36 10.55 -10.46
C CYS A 23 -5.83 10.40 -10.02
N LYS A 24 -6.08 9.70 -8.91
CA LYS A 24 -7.40 9.45 -8.34
C LYS A 24 -7.29 9.49 -6.81
N PRO A 25 -8.28 10.04 -6.11
CA PRO A 25 -8.32 9.96 -4.65
C PRO A 25 -8.51 8.50 -4.21
N THR A 26 -8.04 8.17 -3.00
CA THR A 26 -8.13 6.83 -2.39
C THR A 26 -9.54 6.25 -2.46
N GLN A 27 -10.57 7.07 -2.21
CA GLN A 27 -11.97 6.63 -2.27
C GLN A 27 -12.41 6.19 -3.67
N SER A 28 -11.93 6.85 -4.72
CA SER A 28 -12.21 6.44 -6.10
C SER A 28 -11.53 5.11 -6.42
N MET A 29 -10.31 4.90 -5.91
CA MET A 29 -9.63 3.61 -6.04
C MET A 29 -10.34 2.51 -5.25
N LYS A 30 -10.82 2.79 -4.02
CA LYS A 30 -11.61 1.83 -3.23
C LYS A 30 -12.88 1.41 -3.98
N ALA A 31 -13.62 2.35 -4.55
CA ALA A 31 -14.80 2.06 -5.35
C ALA A 31 -14.46 1.19 -6.58
N GLN A 32 -13.39 1.53 -7.30
CA GLN A 32 -12.96 0.76 -8.48
C GLN A 32 -12.55 -0.68 -8.15
N TRP A 33 -11.91 -0.90 -7.00
CA TRP A 33 -11.47 -2.22 -6.55
C TRP A 33 -12.48 -2.94 -5.65
N ASN A 34 -13.69 -2.37 -5.45
CA ASN A 34 -14.72 -2.87 -4.53
C ASN A 34 -14.19 -3.12 -3.10
N VAL A 35 -13.33 -2.23 -2.61
CA VAL A 35 -12.77 -2.29 -1.26
C VAL A 35 -13.79 -1.71 -0.28
N PRO A 36 -14.16 -2.45 0.79
CA PRO A 36 -15.03 -1.91 1.84
C PRO A 36 -14.43 -0.66 2.49
N ASP A 37 -15.26 0.33 2.82
CA ASP A 37 -14.79 1.60 3.42
C ASP A 37 -13.97 1.39 4.70
N SER A 38 -14.33 0.38 5.49
CA SER A 38 -13.67 -0.01 6.74
C SER A 38 -12.31 -0.68 6.55
N ARG A 39 -11.91 -0.99 5.32
CA ARG A 39 -10.63 -1.62 4.99
C ARG A 39 -9.70 -0.62 4.30
N PRO A 40 -8.38 -0.70 4.54
CA PRO A 40 -7.41 0.09 3.82
C PRO A 40 -7.27 -0.41 2.37
N LEU A 41 -7.00 0.52 1.45
CA LEU A 41 -6.78 0.20 0.03
C LEU A 41 -5.60 -0.77 -0.18
N ALA A 42 -4.58 -0.68 0.69
CA ALA A 42 -3.38 -1.51 0.63
C ALA A 42 -3.64 -3.01 0.76
N ASP A 43 -4.70 -3.42 1.46
CA ASP A 43 -5.08 -4.84 1.64
C ASP A 43 -5.47 -5.52 0.31
N PHE A 44 -5.69 -4.74 -0.75
CA PHE A 44 -6.13 -5.18 -2.07
C PHE A 44 -5.19 -4.68 -3.17
N ALA A 45 -4.10 -3.98 -2.81
CA ALA A 45 -3.20 -3.40 -3.79
C ALA A 45 -2.26 -4.45 -4.38
N PRO A 46 -2.03 -4.45 -5.71
CA PRO A 46 -1.01 -5.30 -6.34
C PRO A 46 0.38 -5.05 -5.75
N THR A 47 1.21 -6.09 -5.69
CA THR A 47 2.57 -6.00 -5.12
C THR A 47 3.39 -4.87 -5.72
N ILE A 48 3.29 -4.64 -7.04
CA ILE A 48 4.01 -3.54 -7.70
C ILE A 48 3.57 -2.16 -7.20
N ILE A 49 2.30 -1.98 -6.88
CA ILE A 49 1.77 -0.74 -6.31
C ILE A 49 2.26 -0.54 -4.88
N LEU A 50 2.27 -1.61 -4.07
CA LEU A 50 2.84 -1.57 -2.73
C LEU A 50 4.32 -1.15 -2.78
N LYS A 51 5.11 -1.77 -3.66
CA LYS A 51 6.52 -1.42 -3.85
C LYS A 51 6.73 -0.01 -4.38
N ALA A 52 5.86 0.49 -5.25
CA ALA A 52 5.90 1.86 -5.73
C ALA A 52 5.66 2.87 -4.59
N LYS A 53 4.65 2.63 -3.74
CA LYS A 53 4.35 3.48 -2.58
C LYS A 53 5.45 3.44 -1.53
N ASP A 54 5.98 2.25 -1.23
CA ASP A 54 7.12 2.07 -0.32
C ASP A 54 8.32 2.88 -0.84
N PHE A 55 8.63 2.75 -2.13
CA PHE A 55 9.78 3.45 -2.72
C PHE A 55 9.61 4.98 -2.68
N ALA A 56 8.44 5.51 -3.01
CA ALA A 56 8.17 6.95 -2.90
C ALA A 56 8.32 7.44 -1.44
N THR A 57 7.89 6.62 -0.48
CA THR A 57 8.02 6.91 0.96
C THR A 57 9.48 6.94 1.39
N GLU A 58 10.28 5.95 0.97
CA GLU A 58 11.70 5.89 1.30
C GLU A 58 12.49 7.07 0.72
N ILE A 59 12.22 7.47 -0.54
CA ILE A 59 12.83 8.67 -1.11
C ILE A 59 12.45 9.91 -0.29
N THR A 60 11.18 10.01 0.13
CA THR A 60 10.71 11.14 0.93
C THR A 60 11.41 11.19 2.30
N ILE A 61 11.55 10.06 2.98
CA ILE A 61 12.26 9.96 4.27
C ILE A 61 13.73 10.33 4.09
N PHE A 62 14.37 9.85 3.02
CA PHE A 62 15.76 10.16 2.70
C PHE A 62 15.94 11.67 2.47
N ASN A 63 15.17 12.27 1.56
CA ASN A 63 15.25 13.70 1.22
C ASN A 63 14.89 14.61 2.41
N ALA A 64 13.88 14.23 3.20
CA ALA A 64 13.52 14.97 4.40
C ALA A 64 14.67 15.04 5.41
N ARG A 65 15.44 13.96 5.56
CA ARG A 65 16.62 13.91 6.43
C ARG A 65 17.78 14.72 5.84
N GLU A 66 18.13 14.48 4.58
CA GLU A 66 19.24 15.16 3.89
C GLU A 66 19.05 16.68 3.87
N HIS A 67 17.84 17.14 3.58
CA HIS A 67 17.51 18.57 3.51
C HIS A 67 16.99 19.15 4.84
N LYS A 68 17.03 18.37 5.93
CA LYS A 68 16.61 18.80 7.28
C LYS A 68 15.21 19.43 7.28
N MET A 69 14.27 18.83 6.54
CA MET A 69 12.89 19.31 6.48
C MET A 69 12.22 19.17 7.86
N LYS A 70 11.61 20.25 8.36
CA LYS A 70 11.02 20.29 9.72
C LYS A 70 9.51 20.45 9.75
N THR A 71 8.87 20.70 8.61
CA THR A 71 7.44 21.00 8.53
C THR A 71 6.69 19.91 7.79
N GLU A 72 5.46 19.63 8.24
CA GLU A 72 4.54 18.71 7.57
C GLU A 72 4.31 19.11 6.11
N ALA A 73 4.17 20.41 5.83
CA ALA A 73 3.96 20.93 4.49
C ALA A 73 5.14 20.64 3.54
N ALA A 74 6.40 20.84 4.00
CA ALA A 74 7.57 20.54 3.17
C ALA A 74 7.67 19.03 2.88
N ILE A 75 7.47 18.20 3.90
CA ILE A 75 7.52 16.73 3.78
C ILE A 75 6.36 16.21 2.92
N SER A 76 5.19 16.86 2.93
CA SER A 76 4.05 16.52 2.09
C SER A 76 4.27 16.88 0.62
N SER A 77 4.84 18.07 0.34
CA SER A 77 5.20 18.48 -1.02
C SER A 77 6.24 17.55 -1.64
N GLU A 78 7.24 17.14 -0.83
CA GLU A 78 8.24 16.16 -1.21
C GLU A 78 7.59 14.81 -1.53
N HIS A 79 6.66 14.35 -0.69
CA HIS A 79 5.92 13.10 -0.91
C HIS A 79 5.14 13.08 -2.22
N ILE A 80 4.40 14.16 -2.50
CA ILE A 80 3.63 14.30 -3.74
C ILE A 80 4.57 14.24 -4.95
N THR A 81 5.68 14.99 -4.90
CA THR A 81 6.69 15.02 -5.97
C THR A 81 7.28 13.63 -6.22
N ASN A 82 7.63 12.90 -5.16
CA ASN A 82 8.18 11.55 -5.27
C ASN A 82 7.17 10.54 -5.83
N ASN A 83 5.91 10.60 -5.40
CA ASN A 83 4.87 9.73 -5.97
C ASN A 83 4.61 10.03 -7.46
N GLN A 84 4.66 11.29 -7.87
CA GLN A 84 4.57 11.67 -9.28
C GLN A 84 5.75 11.12 -10.10
N ALA A 85 6.97 11.18 -9.54
CA ALA A 85 8.15 10.62 -10.19
C ALA A 85 8.06 9.09 -10.34
N VAL A 86 7.62 8.38 -9.29
CA VAL A 86 7.38 6.94 -9.36
C VAL A 86 6.29 6.60 -10.38
N ARG A 87 5.18 7.36 -10.40
CA ARG A 87 4.13 7.22 -11.42
C ARG A 87 4.70 7.34 -12.83
N LYS A 88 5.51 8.36 -13.08
CA LYS A 88 6.13 8.58 -14.40
C LYS A 88 6.94 7.36 -14.83
N THR A 89 7.78 6.82 -13.94
CA THR A 89 8.56 5.60 -14.19
C THR A 89 7.67 4.41 -14.54
N LEU A 90 6.55 4.21 -13.84
CA LEU A 90 5.60 3.14 -14.15
C LEU A 90 4.99 3.33 -15.54
N LEU A 91 4.57 4.55 -15.88
CA LEU A 91 3.98 4.88 -17.19
C LEU A 91 4.97 4.65 -18.34
N GLU A 92 6.25 5.01 -18.15
CA GLU A 92 7.32 4.76 -19.13
C GLU A 92 7.53 3.26 -19.42
N ARG A 93 7.14 2.38 -18.48
CA ARG A 93 7.17 0.93 -18.65
C ARG A 93 5.83 0.35 -19.11
N GLY A 94 4.87 1.19 -19.50
CA GLY A 94 3.53 0.77 -19.91
C GLY A 94 2.64 0.33 -18.75
N ILE A 95 3.02 0.63 -17.51
CA ILE A 95 2.28 0.25 -16.30
C ILE A 95 1.48 1.46 -15.85
N ARG A 96 0.14 1.36 -15.95
CA ARG A 96 -0.77 2.43 -15.52
C ARG A 96 -1.38 2.08 -14.16
N PRO A 97 -0.94 2.71 -13.06
CA PRO A 97 -1.30 2.31 -11.69
C PRO A 97 -2.81 2.20 -11.44
N GLU A 98 -3.57 3.17 -11.94
CA GLU A 98 -5.01 3.28 -11.77
C GLU A 98 -5.83 2.28 -12.60
N ASN A 99 -5.20 1.57 -13.52
CA ASN A 99 -5.85 0.56 -14.36
C ASN A 99 -5.50 -0.88 -13.94
N LEU A 100 -4.62 -1.05 -12.96
CA LEU A 100 -4.27 -2.40 -12.50
C LEU A 100 -5.47 -3.04 -11.77
N PRO A 101 -5.70 -4.34 -11.99
CA PRO A 101 -6.70 -5.08 -11.22
C PRO A 101 -6.26 -5.19 -9.76
N PRO A 102 -7.19 -5.29 -8.79
CA PRO A 102 -6.83 -5.52 -7.39
C PRO A 102 -6.21 -6.92 -7.20
N ALA A 103 -5.38 -7.05 -6.17
CA ALA A 103 -4.91 -8.33 -5.68
C ALA A 103 -6.00 -9.05 -4.86
N GLU A 104 -5.78 -10.34 -4.55
CA GLU A 104 -6.61 -11.07 -3.59
C GLU A 104 -6.51 -10.41 -2.20
N ASP A 105 -7.64 -10.33 -1.48
CA ASP A 105 -7.68 -9.78 -0.11
C ASP A 105 -6.66 -10.52 0.77
N VAL A 106 -5.70 -9.77 1.31
CA VAL A 106 -4.66 -10.30 2.21
C VAL A 106 -5.25 -11.13 3.35
N LYS A 107 -6.37 -10.70 3.97
CA LYS A 107 -7.01 -11.46 5.06
C LYS A 107 -7.62 -12.78 4.59
N LYS A 108 -8.04 -12.86 3.34
CA LYS A 108 -8.53 -14.12 2.76
C LYS A 108 -7.37 -15.09 2.58
N VAL A 109 -6.23 -14.61 2.12
CA VAL A 109 -4.99 -15.39 2.00
C VAL A 109 -4.53 -15.88 3.36
N GLU A 110 -4.44 -15.00 4.37
CA GLU A 110 -4.06 -15.35 5.75
C GLU A 110 -4.97 -16.43 6.34
N ARG A 111 -6.30 -16.30 6.15
CA ARG A 111 -7.27 -17.31 6.64
C ARG A 111 -7.08 -18.66 5.96
N ARG A 112 -6.78 -18.68 4.66
CA ARG A 112 -6.51 -19.92 3.91
C ARG A 112 -5.27 -20.61 4.47
N LEU A 113 -4.16 -19.89 4.63
CA LEU A 113 -2.92 -20.39 5.21
C LEU A 113 -3.13 -20.95 6.62
N ALA A 114 -3.80 -20.19 7.50
CA ALA A 114 -4.09 -20.64 8.87
C ALA A 114 -4.99 -21.90 8.90
N SER A 115 -5.88 -22.06 7.91
CA SER A 115 -6.72 -23.26 7.80
C SER A 115 -5.94 -24.47 7.29
N GLU A 116 -4.96 -24.27 6.41
CA GLU A 116 -4.08 -25.31 5.88
C GLU A 116 -3.12 -25.79 6.96
N GLU A 117 -2.50 -24.90 7.73
CA GLU A 117 -1.67 -25.25 8.90
C GLU A 117 -2.45 -26.13 9.89
N LYS A 118 -3.70 -25.76 10.21
CA LYS A 118 -4.56 -26.57 11.08
C LYS A 118 -4.91 -27.94 10.51
N LYS A 119 -4.99 -28.09 9.18
CA LYS A 119 -5.25 -29.38 8.52
C LYS A 119 -4.01 -30.26 8.54
N VAL A 120 -2.83 -29.70 8.27
CA VAL A 120 -1.54 -30.41 8.33
C VAL A 120 -1.29 -30.94 9.74
N LEU A 121 -1.54 -30.14 10.78
CA LEU A 121 -1.40 -30.57 12.18
C LEU A 121 -2.38 -31.68 12.61
N ARG A 122 -3.49 -31.87 11.89
CA ARG A 122 -4.50 -32.91 12.17
C ARG A 122 -4.27 -34.21 11.40
N LYS A 123 -3.37 -34.21 10.43
CA LYS A 123 -2.95 -35.41 9.68
C LYS A 123 -1.41 -35.48 9.68
N PRO A 124 -0.78 -35.99 10.76
CA PRO A 124 0.56 -36.50 10.57
C PRO A 124 0.45 -37.62 9.54
N ASP A 125 1.11 -37.46 8.38
CA ASP A 125 1.26 -38.55 7.44
C ASP A 125 1.84 -39.73 8.24
N VAL A 126 1.07 -40.80 8.29
CA VAL A 126 1.55 -42.07 8.79
C VAL A 126 2.63 -42.46 7.78
N LEU A 127 3.89 -42.24 8.16
CA LEU A 127 5.02 -42.81 7.43
C LEU A 127 4.87 -44.32 7.61
N ASP A 128 4.21 -44.96 6.64
CA ASP A 128 4.21 -46.41 6.52
C ASP A 128 5.69 -46.83 6.44
N LYS A 129 6.14 -47.47 7.52
CA LYS A 129 7.46 -48.08 7.61
C LYS A 129 7.41 -49.34 6.77
N GLU A 130 8.10 -49.33 5.64
CA GLU A 130 8.59 -50.56 5.00
C GLU A 130 9.72 -51.19 5.82
#